data_AF-A0A1I3A5I9-F1
#
_entry.id   AF-A0A1I3A5I9-F1
#
_cell.length_a   1.000
_cell.length_b   1.000
_cell.length_c   1.000
_cell.angle_alpha   90.00
_cell.angle_beta   90.00
_cell.angle_gamma   90.00
#
_symmetry.space_group_name_H-M   'P 1'
#
loop_
_entity.id
_entity.type
_entity.pdbx_description
1 polymer ?
#
loop_
_entity_poly.entity_id
_entity_poly.type
_entity_poly.pdbx_seq_one_letter_code
_entity_poly.pdbx_strand_id
1 'polypeptide(L)'
;MGTKHWIIMIACCLFIIACKKSADLIEDTTLFGGFTKPANFPEPSYNFANNTITKAGFELGRNLFYEGRLSRNNTISCGSCHMQSAAFTQHGHDVSHGIDDRLGVRNSPPIMNLAWNKAFMWGGGVYDLDLQPIVPITAHEEMDEQIDRVMDKLSQLPKYQQLFKAAYGSAEITTAKLMKALSQFMLMCISSDSKYDQVMRKEQHVAFSELEQEGLLFFREKCAACHTEPLFTDGKFRNSGLLPSEIDDQGLYESTLNVTDRYKFKVPSLRNLRYTAPYMHDGRFLTLDVVLAHYDHQVADLPNLDPFLTQRPGLGISLSPSERQALLAFLNTLNDEKFINNPLLAEQ
;
A
#
# COMPACT_ATOMS: atom_id res chain seq x y z
N MET A 1 49.97 9.32 40.41
CA MET A 1 49.10 9.12 39.23
C MET A 1 49.47 10.18 38.20
N GLY A 2 50.14 9.78 37.12
CA GLY A 2 50.81 10.70 36.20
C GLY A 2 49.84 11.49 35.32
N THR A 3 50.26 12.71 34.97
CA THR A 3 49.64 13.69 34.05
C THR A 3 49.04 13.09 32.77
N LYS A 4 49.52 11.92 32.31
CA LYS A 4 48.95 11.17 31.19
C LYS A 4 47.50 10.67 31.43
N HIS A 5 47.10 10.42 32.67
CA HIS A 5 45.73 9.95 32.98
C HIS A 5 44.69 11.08 32.90
N TRP A 6 45.09 12.32 33.18
CA TRP A 6 44.21 13.48 33.08
C TRP A 6 43.90 13.86 31.63
N ILE A 7 44.87 13.71 30.73
CA ILE A 7 44.68 13.98 29.29
C ILE A 7 43.70 12.97 28.66
N ILE A 8 43.80 11.69 29.06
CA ILE A 8 42.88 10.64 28.57
C ILE A 8 41.46 10.88 29.09
N MET A 9 41.31 11.29 30.35
CA MET A 9 39.99 11.61 30.91
C MET A 9 39.35 12.84 30.25
N ILE A 10 40.12 13.89 29.97
CA ILE A 10 39.61 15.09 29.29
C ILE A 10 39.26 14.79 27.83
N ALA A 11 40.05 13.96 27.13
CA ALA A 11 39.74 13.51 25.77
C ALA A 11 38.47 12.65 25.72
N CYS A 12 38.25 11.74 26.69
CA CYS A 12 37.01 10.97 26.80
C CYS A 12 35.80 11.85 27.13
N CYS A 13 35.94 12.85 28.01
CA CYS A 13 34.85 13.77 28.31
C CYS A 13 34.51 14.68 27.12
N LEU A 14 35.49 15.11 26.33
CA LEU A 14 35.25 15.87 25.09
C LEU A 14 34.59 15.01 24.00
N PHE A 15 34.90 13.72 23.93
CA PHE A 15 34.19 12.77 23.05
C PHE A 15 32.73 12.55 23.48
N ILE A 16 32.46 12.49 24.78
CA ILE A 16 31.08 12.33 25.31
C ILE A 16 30.26 13.61 25.08
N ILE A 17 30.88 14.80 25.13
CA ILE A 17 30.20 16.07 24.87
C ILE A 17 29.99 16.31 23.36
N ALA A 18 30.90 15.84 22.50
CA ALA A 18 30.73 15.88 21.04
C ALA A 18 29.66 14.89 20.53
N CYS A 19 29.29 13.88 21.33
CA CYS A 19 28.16 12.97 21.07
C CYS A 19 26.81 13.49 21.56
N LYS A 20 26.69 14.75 22.01
CA LYS A 20 25.37 15.42 22.04
C LYS A 20 25.01 15.83 20.61
N LYS A 21 24.50 14.85 19.88
CA LYS A 21 23.91 14.92 18.56
C LYS A 21 22.83 16.00 18.53
N SER A 22 23.21 17.21 18.11
CA SER A 22 22.31 18.28 17.68
C SER A 22 21.99 18.17 16.17
N ALA A 23 22.15 16.97 15.59
CA ALA A 23 22.10 16.74 14.16
C ALA A 23 20.77 16.17 13.62
N ASP A 24 19.79 15.83 14.46
CA ASP A 24 18.59 15.10 14.00
C ASP A 24 17.32 15.95 13.83
N LEU A 25 17.37 17.28 14.04
CA LEU A 25 16.16 18.13 13.95
C LEU A 25 16.13 19.09 12.76
N ILE A 26 17.19 19.16 11.94
CA ILE A 26 17.31 20.15 10.86
C ILE A 26 17.00 19.55 9.47
N GLU A 27 16.97 18.22 9.31
CA GLU A 27 16.66 17.58 8.02
C GLU A 27 15.14 17.46 7.72
N ASP A 28 14.26 17.51 8.72
CA ASP A 28 12.86 17.08 8.55
C ASP A 28 11.92 18.17 7.98
N THR A 29 12.30 19.46 8.00
CA THR A 29 11.44 20.55 7.51
C THR A 29 11.48 20.80 6.01
N THR A 30 12.50 20.31 5.29
CA THR A 30 12.61 20.53 3.83
C THR A 30 11.95 19.45 3.00
N LEU A 31 11.76 18.24 3.55
CA LEU A 31 11.22 17.10 2.82
C LEU A 31 9.68 17.09 2.76
N PHE A 32 8.99 17.55 3.80
CA PHE A 32 7.53 17.50 3.84
C PHE A 32 6.88 18.65 3.04
N GLY A 33 6.43 18.36 1.82
CA GLY A 33 5.74 19.31 0.92
C GLY A 33 4.21 19.31 1.02
N GLY A 34 3.60 18.45 1.86
CA GLY A 34 2.16 18.21 1.87
C GLY A 34 1.66 17.44 0.64
N PHE A 35 0.34 17.20 0.58
CA PHE A 35 -0.26 16.48 -0.55
C PHE A 35 -0.15 17.31 -1.84
N THR A 36 0.46 16.72 -2.86
CA THR A 36 0.46 17.27 -4.22
C THR A 36 -0.08 16.20 -5.17
N LYS A 37 -1.18 16.51 -5.85
CA LYS A 37 -1.73 15.65 -6.89
C LYS A 37 -0.73 15.58 -8.06
N PRO A 38 -0.28 14.39 -8.49
CA PRO A 38 0.57 14.26 -9.66
C PRO A 38 -0.12 14.84 -10.91
N ALA A 39 0.64 15.57 -11.74
CA ALA A 39 0.10 16.29 -12.89
C ALA A 39 -0.63 15.37 -13.90
N ASN A 40 -0.18 14.13 -14.02
CA ASN A 40 -0.74 13.12 -14.91
C ASN A 40 -1.88 12.28 -14.29
N PHE A 41 -2.29 12.55 -13.04
CA PHE A 41 -3.35 11.81 -12.36
C PHE A 41 -4.70 12.58 -12.37
N PRO A 42 -5.84 11.86 -12.35
CA PRO A 42 -7.15 12.49 -12.23
C PRO A 42 -7.33 13.15 -10.86
N GLU A 43 -8.43 13.88 -10.66
CA GLU A 43 -8.80 14.35 -9.33
C GLU A 43 -8.96 13.17 -8.35
N PRO A 44 -8.48 13.30 -7.10
CA PRO A 44 -8.63 12.28 -6.08
C PRO A 44 -10.11 12.08 -5.74
N SER A 45 -10.47 10.85 -5.35
CA SER A 45 -11.81 10.55 -4.83
C SER A 45 -11.94 10.90 -3.35
N TYR A 46 -10.81 10.96 -2.62
CA TYR A 46 -10.79 11.34 -1.21
C TYR A 46 -11.14 12.82 -1.02
N ASN A 47 -12.05 13.10 -0.08
CA ASN A 47 -12.44 14.47 0.25
C ASN A 47 -11.49 15.09 1.29
N PHE A 48 -10.44 15.76 0.79
CA PHE A 48 -9.45 16.44 1.64
C PHE A 48 -10.03 17.55 2.53
N ALA A 49 -11.21 18.09 2.24
CA ALA A 49 -11.84 19.07 3.12
C ALA A 49 -12.24 18.47 4.48
N ASN A 50 -12.47 17.14 4.55
CA ASN A 50 -12.82 16.45 5.78
C ASN A 50 -11.59 16.12 6.65
N ASN A 51 -10.40 16.05 6.05
CA ASN A 51 -9.16 15.67 6.71
C ASN A 51 -7.96 16.25 5.92
N THR A 52 -7.71 17.55 6.11
CA THR A 52 -6.57 18.22 5.49
C THR A 52 -5.27 17.62 6.00
N ILE A 53 -4.37 17.26 5.07
CA ILE A 53 -3.04 16.77 5.45
C ILE A 53 -2.22 17.92 6.04
N THR A 54 -1.75 17.73 7.27
CA THR A 54 -0.81 18.63 7.94
C THR A 54 0.48 17.88 8.24
N LYS A 55 1.60 18.60 8.41
CA LYS A 55 2.87 17.97 8.80
C LYS A 55 2.73 17.17 10.10
N ALA A 56 2.16 17.78 11.13
CA ALA A 56 2.00 17.14 12.43
C ALA A 56 1.02 15.94 12.38
N GLY A 57 -0.07 16.03 11.59
CA GLY A 57 -0.99 14.92 11.40
C GLY A 57 -0.39 13.75 10.61
N PHE A 58 0.40 14.05 9.57
CA PHE A 58 1.20 13.06 8.84
C PHE A 58 2.24 12.37 9.74
N GLU A 59 3.00 13.13 10.53
CA GLU A 59 4.00 12.59 11.46
C GLU A 59 3.36 11.69 12.52
N LEU A 60 2.24 12.13 13.10
CA LEU A 60 1.46 11.30 14.01
C LEU A 60 0.98 10.02 13.32
N GLY A 61 0.43 10.14 12.11
CA GLY A 61 0.00 9.00 11.29
C GLY A 61 1.09 8.00 11.01
N ARG A 62 2.27 8.47 10.61
CA ARG A 62 3.46 7.63 10.36
C ARG A 62 3.88 6.89 11.63
N ASN A 63 3.94 7.59 12.76
CA ASN A 63 4.28 6.97 14.04
C ASN A 63 3.28 5.87 14.44
N LEU A 64 1.98 6.12 14.23
CA LEU A 64 0.94 5.14 14.49
C LEU A 64 0.99 3.94 13.53
N PHE A 65 1.29 4.17 12.25
CA PHE A 65 1.38 3.11 11.25
C PHE A 65 2.42 2.03 11.62
N TYR A 66 3.51 2.44 12.26
CA TYR A 66 4.57 1.56 12.75
C TYR A 66 4.43 1.19 14.24
N GLU A 67 3.32 1.54 14.90
CA GLU A 67 3.14 1.28 16.34
C GLU A 67 2.61 -0.13 16.62
N GLY A 68 3.45 -0.97 17.20
CA GLY A 68 3.07 -2.33 17.61
C GLY A 68 1.93 -2.37 18.65
N ARG A 69 1.80 -1.34 19.50
CA ARG A 69 0.75 -1.26 20.54
C ARG A 69 -0.68 -1.11 20.01
N LEU A 70 -0.84 -0.92 18.70
CA LEU A 70 -2.14 -1.01 18.07
C LEU A 70 -2.70 -2.45 18.09
N SER A 71 -1.84 -3.47 18.25
CA SER A 71 -2.25 -4.87 18.41
C SER A 71 -2.39 -5.30 19.88
N ARG A 72 -3.18 -6.34 20.12
CA ARG A 72 -3.52 -6.83 21.48
C ARG A 72 -2.30 -7.10 22.34
N ASN A 73 -1.30 -7.77 21.80
CA ASN A 73 -0.06 -8.13 22.51
C ASN A 73 1.10 -7.15 22.27
N ASN A 74 0.85 -6.03 21.59
CA ASN A 74 1.82 -4.98 21.26
C ASN A 74 2.95 -5.40 20.29
N THR A 75 2.73 -6.40 19.42
CA THR A 75 3.77 -6.94 18.52
C THR A 75 3.57 -6.64 17.04
N ILE A 76 2.33 -6.47 16.58
CA ILE A 76 1.99 -6.21 15.18
C ILE A 76 1.63 -4.74 14.98
N SER A 77 2.23 -4.12 13.96
CA SER A 77 1.86 -2.80 13.44
C SER A 77 1.34 -2.92 12.00
N CYS A 78 0.81 -1.84 11.43
CA CYS A 78 0.47 -1.83 10.00
C CYS A 78 1.72 -2.11 9.15
N GLY A 79 2.87 -1.57 9.56
CA GLY A 79 4.17 -1.80 8.92
C GLY A 79 4.66 -3.26 8.92
N SER A 80 4.14 -4.11 9.81
CA SER A 80 4.46 -5.55 9.81
C SER A 80 3.94 -6.26 8.56
N CYS A 81 2.77 -5.85 8.04
CA CYS A 81 2.14 -6.43 6.84
C CYS A 81 2.24 -5.53 5.60
N HIS A 82 2.58 -4.25 5.79
CA HIS A 82 2.69 -3.26 4.73
C HIS A 82 4.10 -2.66 4.72
N MET A 83 5.07 -3.46 4.27
CA MET A 83 6.49 -3.10 4.29
C MET A 83 6.84 -2.19 3.13
N GLN A 84 7.42 -1.02 3.40
CA GLN A 84 7.73 -0.03 2.37
C GLN A 84 8.59 -0.60 1.22
N SER A 85 9.61 -1.40 1.54
CA SER A 85 10.51 -2.02 0.56
C SER A 85 9.80 -3.00 -0.39
N ALA A 86 8.62 -3.48 0.00
CA ALA A 86 7.73 -4.34 -0.78
C ALA A 86 6.55 -3.54 -1.38
N ALA A 87 6.74 -2.24 -1.63
CA ALA A 87 5.68 -1.32 -2.04
C ALA A 87 4.43 -1.38 -1.13
N PHE A 88 4.67 -1.57 0.17
CA PHE A 88 3.67 -1.72 1.21
C PHE A 88 2.78 -2.96 1.09
N THR A 89 3.33 -4.09 0.62
CA THR A 89 2.77 -5.42 0.85
C THR A 89 3.61 -6.19 1.88
N GLN A 90 3.26 -7.45 2.14
CA GLN A 90 4.04 -8.34 2.99
C GLN A 90 4.87 -9.28 2.11
N HIS A 91 6.16 -8.97 1.96
CA HIS A 91 7.03 -9.76 1.10
C HIS A 91 7.26 -11.18 1.65
N GLY A 92 7.18 -12.18 0.78
CA GLY A 92 7.49 -13.57 1.13
C GLY A 92 6.36 -14.35 1.79
N HIS A 93 5.15 -13.78 1.86
CA HIS A 93 3.96 -14.43 2.39
C HIS A 93 2.83 -14.41 1.35
N ASP A 94 2.17 -15.54 1.15
CA ASP A 94 0.96 -15.65 0.32
C ASP A 94 -0.21 -14.93 0.99
N VAL A 95 -0.44 -15.19 2.28
CA VAL A 95 -1.39 -14.48 3.13
C VAL A 95 -0.68 -13.88 4.34
N SER A 96 -1.24 -12.80 4.91
CA SER A 96 -0.62 -12.15 6.06
C SER A 96 -0.65 -12.99 7.33
N HIS A 97 0.40 -12.85 8.13
CA HIS A 97 0.52 -13.43 9.47
C HIS A 97 0.30 -12.32 10.50
N GLY A 98 -0.77 -12.40 11.27
CA GLY A 98 -1.06 -11.46 12.33
C GLY A 98 -0.56 -11.92 13.69
N ILE A 99 -1.26 -11.47 14.72
CA ILE A 99 -0.98 -11.78 16.11
C ILE A 99 -1.05 -13.29 16.37
N ASP A 100 -0.16 -13.78 17.23
CA ASP A 100 -0.04 -15.21 17.56
C ASP A 100 0.19 -16.11 16.31
N ASP A 101 0.76 -15.54 15.23
CA ASP A 101 1.01 -16.21 13.94
C ASP A 101 -0.28 -16.72 13.27
N ARG A 102 -1.41 -16.09 13.55
CA ARG A 102 -2.69 -16.39 12.89
C ARG A 102 -2.61 -16.00 11.42
N LEU A 103 -3.03 -16.91 10.55
CA LEU A 103 -3.07 -16.67 9.12
C LEU A 103 -4.37 -15.94 8.75
N GLY A 104 -4.22 -14.88 7.96
CA GLY A 104 -5.31 -14.27 7.24
C GLY A 104 -5.79 -15.14 6.07
N VAL A 105 -6.81 -14.64 5.37
CA VAL A 105 -7.36 -15.31 4.17
C VAL A 105 -6.90 -14.68 2.86
N ARG A 106 -6.21 -13.53 2.93
CA ARG A 106 -5.85 -12.70 1.78
C ARG A 106 -4.40 -12.23 1.84
N ASN A 107 -3.83 -12.03 0.66
CA ASN A 107 -2.58 -11.33 0.46
C ASN A 107 -2.73 -9.84 0.79
N SER A 108 -1.74 -9.25 1.47
CA SER A 108 -1.73 -7.83 1.83
C SER A 108 -1.66 -6.94 0.58
N PRO A 109 -2.71 -6.14 0.27
CA PRO A 109 -2.68 -5.26 -0.88
C PRO A 109 -1.76 -4.05 -0.63
N PRO A 110 -1.12 -3.50 -1.67
CA PRO A 110 -0.32 -2.28 -1.53
C PRO A 110 -1.19 -1.08 -1.15
N ILE A 111 -0.66 -0.17 -0.32
CA ILE A 111 -1.36 1.06 0.13
C ILE A 111 -1.00 2.30 -0.69
N MET A 112 -0.38 2.13 -1.86
CA MET A 112 -0.07 3.26 -2.72
C MET A 112 -1.33 3.88 -3.34
N ASN A 113 -1.32 5.20 -3.54
CA ASN A 113 -2.34 5.92 -4.31
C ASN A 113 -3.78 5.76 -3.77
N LEU A 114 -3.94 5.62 -2.46
CA LEU A 114 -5.27 5.41 -1.84
C LEU A 114 -6.22 6.60 -2.00
N ALA A 115 -5.70 7.82 -2.22
CA ALA A 115 -6.52 9.01 -2.47
C ALA A 115 -7.46 8.90 -3.68
N TRP A 116 -7.18 8.00 -4.63
CA TRP A 116 -7.98 7.77 -5.83
C TRP A 116 -8.88 6.53 -5.75
N ASN A 117 -8.85 5.81 -4.63
CA ASN A 117 -9.71 4.65 -4.42
C ASN A 117 -11.09 5.08 -3.89
N LYS A 118 -12.14 4.36 -4.30
CA LYS A 118 -13.52 4.55 -3.80
C LYS A 118 -13.99 3.43 -2.88
N ALA A 119 -13.26 2.32 -2.88
CA ALA A 119 -13.51 1.16 -2.04
C ALA A 119 -12.16 0.52 -1.66
N PHE A 120 -12.08 0.02 -0.43
CA PHE A 120 -10.89 -0.56 0.17
C PHE A 120 -11.07 -2.06 0.42
N MET A 121 -9.98 -2.76 0.67
CA MET A 121 -9.89 -4.23 0.74
C MET A 121 -10.13 -4.94 -0.61
N TRP A 122 -9.78 -6.22 -0.67
CA TRP A 122 -10.01 -7.07 -1.84
C TRP A 122 -11.50 -7.31 -2.10
N GLY A 123 -12.26 -7.65 -1.05
CA GLY A 123 -13.71 -7.86 -1.10
C GLY A 123 -14.55 -6.58 -0.87
N GLY A 124 -13.93 -5.40 -0.79
CA GLY A 124 -14.69 -4.16 -0.59
C GLY A 124 -15.18 -4.00 0.86
N GLY A 125 -16.41 -3.50 1.04
CA GLY A 125 -17.05 -3.30 2.35
C GLY A 125 -16.67 -2.00 3.06
N VAL A 126 -15.55 -1.37 2.71
CA VAL A 126 -15.14 -0.07 3.25
C VAL A 126 -15.06 0.95 2.12
N TYR A 127 -15.73 2.11 2.28
CA TYR A 127 -15.82 3.17 1.26
C TYR A 127 -15.22 4.50 1.70
N ASP A 128 -14.71 4.57 2.93
CA ASP A 128 -14.01 5.73 3.48
C ASP A 128 -12.66 5.29 4.01
N LEU A 129 -11.58 5.94 3.55
CA LEU A 129 -10.23 5.62 3.98
C LEU A 129 -10.06 5.87 5.48
N ASP A 130 -10.72 6.88 6.04
CA ASP A 130 -10.66 7.19 7.47
C ASP A 130 -11.20 6.01 8.31
N LEU A 131 -12.08 5.17 7.75
CA LEU A 131 -12.61 4.01 8.46
C LEU A 131 -11.83 2.73 8.17
N GLN A 132 -10.98 2.69 7.16
CA GLN A 132 -10.27 1.46 6.78
C GLN A 132 -9.40 0.89 7.91
N PRO A 133 -8.62 1.68 8.68
CA PRO A 133 -7.75 1.12 9.71
C PRO A 133 -8.46 0.43 10.87
N ILE A 134 -9.76 0.66 11.08
CA ILE A 134 -10.50 -0.04 12.14
C ILE A 134 -10.57 -1.55 11.87
N VAL A 135 -10.61 -1.95 10.60
CA VAL A 135 -10.73 -3.35 10.19
C VAL A 135 -9.51 -4.16 10.62
N PRO A 136 -8.26 -3.83 10.21
CA PRO A 136 -7.09 -4.58 10.64
C PRO A 136 -6.86 -4.53 12.16
N ILE A 137 -7.17 -3.39 12.81
CA ILE A 137 -7.00 -3.26 14.27
C ILE A 137 -7.90 -4.25 15.02
N THR A 138 -9.12 -4.48 14.53
CA THR A 138 -10.14 -5.30 15.21
C THR A 138 -10.23 -6.74 14.70
N ALA A 139 -9.67 -7.03 13.53
CA ALA A 139 -9.66 -8.37 12.94
C ALA A 139 -8.88 -9.36 13.81
N HIS A 140 -9.47 -10.54 14.04
CA HIS A 140 -8.98 -11.54 14.99
C HIS A 140 -7.65 -12.16 14.55
N GLU A 141 -7.52 -12.37 13.24
CA GLU A 141 -6.37 -12.93 12.55
C GLU A 141 -5.27 -11.89 12.29
N GLU A 142 -5.55 -10.61 12.53
CA GLU A 142 -4.60 -9.51 12.31
C GLU A 142 -4.10 -8.93 13.64
N MET A 143 -4.74 -7.89 14.17
CA MET A 143 -4.26 -7.18 15.38
C MET A 143 -5.06 -7.52 16.64
N ASP A 144 -6.27 -8.09 16.49
CA ASP A 144 -7.14 -8.64 17.55
C ASP A 144 -7.39 -7.71 18.74
N GLU A 145 -7.46 -6.41 18.50
CA GLU A 145 -7.55 -5.39 19.55
C GLU A 145 -8.88 -4.64 19.53
N GLN A 146 -9.27 -4.13 20.70
CA GLN A 146 -10.40 -3.22 20.88
C GLN A 146 -9.94 -1.77 20.86
N ILE A 147 -10.68 -0.91 20.14
CA ILE A 147 -10.29 0.48 19.89
C ILE A 147 -10.16 1.29 21.19
N ASP A 148 -10.99 1.02 22.19
CA ASP A 148 -10.89 1.64 23.52
C ASP A 148 -9.56 1.32 24.21
N ARG A 149 -9.11 0.07 24.14
CA ARG A 149 -7.82 -0.37 24.69
C ARG A 149 -6.64 0.22 23.94
N VAL A 150 -6.73 0.40 22.62
CA VAL A 150 -5.73 1.16 21.85
C VAL A 150 -5.61 2.58 22.40
N MET A 151 -6.73 3.27 22.59
CA MET A 151 -6.72 4.64 23.14
C MET A 151 -6.11 4.67 24.55
N ASP A 152 -6.45 3.71 25.41
CA ASP A 152 -5.88 3.60 26.75
C ASP A 152 -4.35 3.41 26.70
N LYS A 153 -3.85 2.49 25.86
CA LYS A 153 -2.42 2.24 25.66
C LYS A 153 -1.68 3.51 25.20
N LEU A 154 -2.20 4.19 24.18
CA LEU A 154 -1.56 5.37 23.60
C LEU A 154 -1.63 6.57 24.55
N SER A 155 -2.72 6.74 25.30
CA SER A 155 -2.91 7.86 26.22
C SER A 155 -1.92 7.85 27.40
N GLN A 156 -1.39 6.68 27.75
CA GLN A 156 -0.38 6.52 28.81
C GLN A 156 1.03 6.89 28.34
N LEU A 157 1.24 7.15 27.05
CA LEU A 157 2.55 7.43 26.48
C LEU A 157 2.74 8.93 26.24
N PRO A 158 3.71 9.59 26.91
CA PRO A 158 3.99 11.02 26.70
C PRO A 158 4.28 11.36 25.23
N LYS A 159 4.90 10.44 24.48
CA LYS A 159 5.15 10.56 23.03
C LYS A 159 3.85 10.87 22.27
N TYR A 160 2.79 10.06 22.46
CA TYR A 160 1.54 10.25 21.74
C TYR A 160 0.76 11.45 22.24
N GLN A 161 0.75 11.73 23.54
CA GLN A 161 0.14 12.97 24.04
C GLN A 161 0.72 14.22 23.36
N GLN A 162 2.03 14.26 23.14
CA GLN A 162 2.70 15.35 22.43
C GLN A 162 2.35 15.38 20.94
N LEU A 163 2.39 14.23 20.25
CA LEU A 163 2.06 14.14 18.82
C LEU A 163 0.59 14.52 18.54
N PHE A 164 -0.36 14.05 19.36
CA PHE A 164 -1.77 14.43 19.23
C PHE A 164 -1.98 15.93 19.52
N LYS A 165 -1.29 16.48 20.52
CA LYS A 165 -1.33 17.93 20.79
C LYS A 165 -0.77 18.75 19.63
N ALA A 166 0.30 18.29 18.99
CA ALA A 166 0.86 18.95 17.81
C ALA A 166 -0.08 18.88 16.60
N ALA A 167 -0.71 17.73 16.36
CA ALA A 167 -1.60 17.51 15.21
C ALA A 167 -2.98 18.19 15.35
N TYR A 168 -3.55 18.19 16.57
CA TYR A 168 -4.95 18.56 16.81
C TYR A 168 -5.15 19.63 17.89
N GLY A 169 -4.07 20.23 18.41
CA GLY A 169 -4.12 21.25 19.46
C GLY A 169 -4.48 20.72 20.87
N SER A 170 -4.77 19.43 21.00
CA SER A 170 -5.13 18.77 22.26
C SER A 170 -4.45 17.40 22.37
N ALA A 171 -4.00 17.06 23.58
CA ALA A 171 -3.43 15.74 23.88
C ALA A 171 -4.48 14.63 23.98
N GLU A 172 -5.78 14.98 23.95
CA GLU A 172 -6.87 14.02 23.95
C GLU A 172 -6.86 13.17 22.67
N ILE A 173 -6.75 11.86 22.87
CA ILE A 173 -6.81 10.83 21.83
C ILE A 173 -8.26 10.38 21.67
N THR A 174 -8.78 10.42 20.45
CA THR A 174 -10.11 9.91 20.11
C THR A 174 -9.99 9.00 18.90
N THR A 175 -10.95 8.09 18.71
CA THR A 175 -11.01 7.23 17.52
C THR A 175 -10.93 8.04 16.24
N ALA A 176 -11.68 9.14 16.14
CA ALA A 176 -11.67 10.00 14.95
C ALA A 176 -10.28 10.60 14.67
N LYS A 177 -9.58 11.11 15.70
CA LYS A 177 -8.22 11.68 15.55
C LYS A 177 -7.20 10.61 15.17
N LEU A 178 -7.31 9.41 15.75
CA LEU A 178 -6.45 8.25 15.46
C LEU A 178 -6.59 7.82 13.99
N MET A 179 -7.83 7.57 13.57
CA MET A 179 -8.19 7.17 12.21
C MET A 179 -7.75 8.20 11.15
N LYS A 180 -8.02 9.49 11.40
CA LYS A 180 -7.63 10.58 10.49
C LYS A 180 -6.12 10.74 10.39
N ALA A 181 -5.39 10.55 11.48
CA ALA A 181 -3.93 10.62 11.45
C ALA A 181 -3.34 9.50 10.60
N LEU A 182 -3.77 8.25 10.81
CA LEU A 182 -3.37 7.12 9.96
C LEU A 182 -3.67 7.39 8.47
N SER A 183 -4.84 7.95 8.18
CA SER A 183 -5.21 8.31 6.80
C SER A 183 -4.35 9.42 6.22
N GLN A 184 -3.96 10.44 7.00
CA GLN A 184 -3.01 11.46 6.53
C GLN A 184 -1.65 10.85 6.12
N PHE A 185 -1.18 9.82 6.81
CA PHE A 185 0.01 9.08 6.37
C PHE A 185 -0.25 8.27 5.10
N MET A 186 -1.30 7.44 5.08
CA MET A 186 -1.62 6.59 3.93
C MET A 186 -1.92 7.38 2.64
N LEU A 187 -2.52 8.56 2.75
CA LEU A 187 -2.76 9.46 1.61
C LEU A 187 -1.48 10.04 1.00
N MET A 188 -0.39 10.06 1.78
CA MET A 188 0.94 10.50 1.32
C MET A 188 1.76 9.35 0.73
N CYS A 189 1.30 8.10 0.82
CA CYS A 189 1.88 6.96 0.09
C CYS A 189 1.53 7.05 -1.40
N ILE A 190 2.14 8.00 -2.12
CA ILE A 190 1.89 8.24 -3.55
C ILE A 190 3.04 7.64 -4.36
N SER A 191 2.70 6.73 -5.27
CA SER A 191 3.62 6.23 -6.29
C SER A 191 3.24 6.83 -7.63
N SER A 192 4.07 7.75 -8.10
CA SER A 192 3.84 8.55 -9.29
C SER A 192 5.12 8.98 -10.00
N ASP A 193 6.25 8.33 -9.74
CA ASP A 193 7.54 8.66 -10.37
C ASP A 193 8.20 7.50 -11.09
N SER A 194 7.39 6.51 -11.50
CA SER A 194 7.83 5.43 -12.38
C SER A 194 8.28 5.96 -13.75
N LYS A 195 9.00 5.14 -14.53
CA LYS A 195 9.38 5.49 -15.91
C LYS A 195 8.15 5.86 -16.75
N TYR A 196 7.04 5.13 -16.60
CA TYR A 196 5.77 5.47 -17.26
C TYR A 196 5.33 6.90 -16.93
N ASP A 197 5.38 7.29 -15.65
CA ASP A 197 4.95 8.62 -15.22
C ASP A 197 5.82 9.73 -15.81
N GLN A 198 7.14 9.53 -15.83
CA GLN A 198 8.10 10.45 -16.43
C GLN A 198 7.86 10.63 -17.93
N VAL A 199 7.57 9.54 -18.66
CA VAL A 199 7.21 9.60 -20.09
C VAL A 199 5.88 10.33 -20.30
N MET A 200 4.85 10.04 -19.49
CA MET A 200 3.54 10.73 -19.59
C MET A 200 3.66 12.23 -19.32
N ARG A 201 4.56 12.65 -18.42
CA ARG A 201 4.87 14.06 -18.14
C ARG A 201 5.82 14.69 -19.18
N LYS A 202 6.32 13.91 -20.14
CA LYS A 202 7.29 14.35 -21.16
C LYS A 202 8.57 14.92 -20.54
N GLU A 203 9.06 14.28 -19.48
CA GLU A 203 10.32 14.66 -18.87
C GLU A 203 11.48 14.50 -19.86
N GLN A 204 12.45 15.42 -19.78
CA GLN A 204 13.55 15.44 -20.73
C GLN A 204 14.38 14.15 -20.64
N HIS A 205 14.75 13.62 -21.81
CA HIS A 205 15.58 12.42 -21.94
C HIS A 205 14.97 11.11 -21.42
N VAL A 206 13.67 11.09 -21.11
CA VAL A 206 12.95 9.86 -20.74
C VAL A 206 11.98 9.50 -21.86
N ALA A 207 12.16 8.30 -22.43
CA ALA A 207 11.29 7.74 -23.44
C ALA A 207 11.14 6.23 -23.24
N PHE A 208 10.05 5.68 -23.74
CA PHE A 208 9.93 4.25 -23.89
C PHE A 208 10.94 3.74 -24.93
N SER A 209 11.49 2.55 -24.69
CA SER A 209 12.12 1.77 -25.76
C SER A 209 11.05 1.31 -26.76
N GLU A 210 11.46 0.84 -27.93
CA GLU A 210 10.52 0.29 -28.92
C GLU A 210 9.68 -0.85 -28.35
N LEU A 211 10.31 -1.74 -27.56
CA LEU A 211 9.64 -2.88 -26.93
C LEU A 211 8.63 -2.45 -25.84
N GLU A 212 8.95 -1.42 -25.05
CA GLU A 212 8.03 -0.87 -24.05
C GLU A 212 6.86 -0.14 -24.72
N GLN A 213 7.12 0.57 -25.83
CA GLN A 213 6.10 1.25 -26.61
C GLN A 213 5.13 0.25 -27.26
N GLU A 214 5.64 -0.85 -27.79
CA GLU A 214 4.84 -1.98 -28.29
C GLU A 214 4.03 -2.61 -27.16
N GLY A 215 4.65 -2.84 -25.99
CA GLY A 215 3.98 -3.37 -24.80
C GLY A 215 2.83 -2.50 -24.32
N LEU A 216 2.95 -1.17 -24.38
CA LEU A 216 1.86 -0.24 -24.07
C LEU A 216 0.67 -0.41 -25.04
N LEU A 217 0.92 -0.68 -26.32
CA LEU A 217 -0.16 -0.91 -27.29
C LEU A 217 -0.93 -2.20 -26.95
N PHE A 218 -0.22 -3.30 -26.68
CA PHE A 218 -0.86 -4.55 -26.26
C PHE A 218 -1.59 -4.40 -24.92
N PHE A 219 -1.02 -3.67 -23.97
CA PHE A 219 -1.66 -3.36 -22.71
C PHE A 219 -3.00 -2.64 -22.91
N ARG A 220 -3.04 -1.61 -23.77
CA ARG A 220 -4.26 -0.85 -24.07
C ARG A 220 -5.32 -1.69 -24.76
N GLU A 221 -4.91 -2.59 -25.65
CA GLU A 221 -5.82 -3.48 -26.36
C GLU A 221 -6.40 -4.58 -25.45
N LYS A 222 -5.57 -5.16 -24.58
CA LYS A 222 -5.89 -6.43 -23.90
C LYS A 222 -6.16 -6.31 -22.41
N CYS A 223 -5.64 -5.28 -21.74
CA CYS A 223 -5.65 -5.20 -20.26
C CYS A 223 -6.39 -3.94 -19.74
N ALA A 224 -6.34 -2.83 -20.47
CA ALA A 224 -6.81 -1.52 -20.00
C ALA A 224 -8.33 -1.42 -19.76
N ALA A 225 -9.11 -2.39 -20.26
CA ALA A 225 -10.55 -2.52 -19.99
C ALA A 225 -10.86 -2.74 -18.49
N CYS A 226 -9.92 -3.31 -17.74
CA CYS A 226 -9.97 -3.47 -16.28
C CYS A 226 -8.89 -2.63 -15.59
N HIS A 227 -7.69 -2.58 -16.15
CA HIS A 227 -6.55 -1.87 -15.57
C HIS A 227 -6.37 -0.49 -16.23
N THR A 228 -7.29 0.44 -16.01
CA THR A 228 -7.29 1.71 -16.74
C THR A 228 -6.15 2.66 -16.30
N GLU A 229 -5.44 3.25 -17.27
CA GLU A 229 -4.45 4.31 -17.05
C GLU A 229 -5.10 5.55 -16.38
N PRO A 230 -4.35 6.35 -15.59
CA PRO A 230 -2.94 6.20 -15.22
C PRO A 230 -2.72 5.40 -13.94
N LEU A 231 -3.78 5.00 -13.23
CA LEU A 231 -3.66 4.26 -11.96
C LEU A 231 -3.57 2.75 -12.17
N PHE A 232 -3.77 2.27 -13.40
CA PHE A 232 -3.74 0.86 -13.80
C PHE A 232 -4.76 0.01 -13.05
N THR A 233 -5.90 0.61 -12.75
CA THR A 233 -7.09 0.00 -12.14
C THR A 233 -8.30 0.88 -12.46
N ASP A 234 -9.46 0.27 -12.69
CA ASP A 234 -10.74 0.96 -12.76
C ASP A 234 -11.49 0.98 -11.40
N GLY A 235 -10.92 0.34 -10.37
CA GLY A 235 -11.49 0.22 -9.03
C GLY A 235 -12.76 -0.63 -8.94
N LYS A 236 -13.16 -1.34 -10.00
CA LYS A 236 -14.35 -2.19 -10.00
C LYS A 236 -14.05 -3.55 -9.39
N PHE A 237 -15.13 -4.29 -9.07
CA PHE A 237 -15.06 -5.66 -8.59
C PHE A 237 -15.44 -6.61 -9.72
N ARG A 238 -14.59 -7.61 -9.98
CA ARG A 238 -14.73 -8.51 -11.12
C ARG A 238 -14.37 -9.93 -10.72
N ASN A 239 -15.00 -10.91 -11.36
CA ASN A 239 -14.58 -12.30 -11.25
C ASN A 239 -13.56 -12.56 -12.38
N SER A 240 -12.33 -12.90 -12.01
CA SER A 240 -11.21 -13.13 -12.93
C SER A 240 -11.13 -14.58 -13.46
N GLY A 241 -12.12 -15.41 -13.13
CA GLY A 241 -12.13 -16.84 -13.43
C GLY A 241 -11.11 -17.65 -12.62
N LEU A 242 -10.55 -17.06 -11.54
CA LEU A 242 -9.72 -17.79 -10.60
C LEU A 242 -10.61 -18.70 -9.75
N LEU A 243 -10.35 -20.01 -9.76
CA LEU A 243 -11.11 -20.96 -8.95
C LEU A 243 -10.94 -20.67 -7.45
N PRO A 244 -12.02 -20.75 -6.64
CA PRO A 244 -11.93 -20.62 -5.20
C PRO A 244 -10.92 -21.61 -4.61
N SER A 245 -10.16 -21.18 -3.60
CA SER A 245 -9.33 -22.08 -2.80
C SER A 245 -10.20 -22.82 -1.77
N GLU A 246 -9.59 -23.73 -1.00
CA GLU A 246 -10.27 -24.41 0.11
C GLU A 246 -10.79 -23.46 1.20
N ILE A 247 -10.25 -22.24 1.29
CA ILE A 247 -10.73 -21.18 2.20
C ILE A 247 -12.12 -20.67 1.75
N ASP A 248 -12.44 -20.80 0.46
CA ASP A 248 -13.70 -20.38 -0.15
C ASP A 248 -14.06 -18.90 0.11
N ASP A 249 -13.06 -18.01 0.03
CA ASP A 249 -13.23 -16.56 0.13
C ASP A 249 -14.24 -16.07 -0.92
N GLN A 250 -15.39 -15.59 -0.44
CA GLN A 250 -16.51 -15.20 -1.32
C GLN A 250 -16.33 -13.79 -1.93
N GLY A 251 -15.25 -13.08 -1.58
CA GLY A 251 -14.93 -11.75 -2.09
C GLY A 251 -16.01 -10.72 -1.75
N LEU A 252 -16.45 -9.96 -2.76
CA LEU A 252 -17.42 -8.87 -2.59
C LEU A 252 -18.75 -9.31 -1.95
N TYR A 253 -19.16 -10.56 -2.19
CA TYR A 253 -20.38 -11.12 -1.60
C TYR A 253 -20.44 -11.01 -0.07
N GLU A 254 -19.31 -11.10 0.62
CA GLU A 254 -19.27 -11.02 2.09
C GLU A 254 -19.85 -9.70 2.62
N SER A 255 -19.71 -8.62 1.83
CA SER A 255 -20.22 -7.29 2.17
C SER A 255 -21.58 -6.99 1.55
N THR A 256 -21.86 -7.50 0.34
CA THR A 256 -23.10 -7.15 -0.40
C THR A 256 -24.23 -8.14 -0.18
N LEU A 257 -23.92 -9.39 0.19
CA LEU A 257 -24.83 -10.53 0.24
C LEU A 257 -25.57 -10.82 -1.09
N ASN A 258 -25.11 -10.23 -2.20
CA ASN A 258 -25.69 -10.45 -3.51
C ASN A 258 -24.98 -11.61 -4.21
N VAL A 259 -25.70 -12.70 -4.49
CA VAL A 259 -25.14 -13.93 -5.09
C VAL A 259 -24.35 -13.66 -6.38
N THR A 260 -24.71 -12.64 -7.16
CA THR A 260 -23.97 -12.29 -8.39
C THR A 260 -22.57 -11.72 -8.13
N ASP A 261 -22.25 -11.35 -6.88
CA ASP A 261 -20.97 -10.78 -6.46
C ASP A 261 -20.00 -11.80 -5.85
N ARG A 262 -20.39 -13.08 -5.76
CA ARG A 262 -19.51 -14.14 -5.27
C ARG A 262 -18.22 -14.21 -6.07
N TYR A 263 -17.08 -14.33 -5.39
CA TYR A 263 -15.75 -14.44 -6.00
C TYR A 263 -15.37 -13.22 -6.87
N LYS A 264 -16.06 -12.09 -6.72
CA LYS A 264 -15.60 -10.83 -7.29
C LYS A 264 -14.64 -10.17 -6.32
N PHE A 265 -13.49 -9.76 -6.85
CA PHE A 265 -12.48 -9.01 -6.11
C PHE A 265 -12.21 -7.70 -6.80
N LYS A 266 -11.78 -6.70 -6.03
CA LYS A 266 -11.38 -5.40 -6.56
C LYS A 266 -10.23 -5.59 -7.55
N VAL A 267 -10.33 -4.97 -8.72
CA VAL A 267 -9.24 -4.95 -9.70
C VAL A 267 -8.04 -4.21 -9.09
N PRO A 268 -6.90 -4.87 -8.85
CA PRO A 268 -5.75 -4.21 -8.23
C PRO A 268 -5.07 -3.26 -9.23
N SER A 269 -4.32 -2.28 -8.70
CA SER A 269 -3.40 -1.49 -9.52
C SER A 269 -2.24 -2.37 -9.99
N LEU A 270 -1.78 -2.16 -11.23
CA LEU A 270 -0.57 -2.80 -11.76
C LEU A 270 0.71 -1.98 -11.53
N ARG A 271 0.66 -0.92 -10.72
CA ARG A 271 1.86 -0.18 -10.34
C ARG A 271 2.72 -1.06 -9.41
N ASN A 272 4.04 -0.90 -9.46
CA ASN A 272 4.98 -1.56 -8.53
C ASN A 272 4.95 -3.10 -8.49
N LEU A 273 4.44 -3.79 -9.52
CA LEU A 273 4.32 -5.26 -9.55
C LEU A 273 5.62 -6.00 -9.22
N ARG A 274 6.78 -5.41 -9.54
CA ARG A 274 8.09 -6.01 -9.21
C ARG A 274 8.30 -6.23 -7.71
N TYR A 275 7.64 -5.44 -6.87
CA TYR A 275 7.81 -5.43 -5.41
C TYR A 275 6.67 -6.11 -4.66
N THR A 276 5.53 -6.37 -5.32
CA THR A 276 4.30 -6.81 -4.68
C THR A 276 4.00 -8.29 -4.91
N ALA A 277 5.01 -9.12 -5.17
CA ALA A 277 4.82 -10.57 -5.18
C ALA A 277 4.63 -11.10 -3.75
N PRO A 278 3.84 -12.17 -3.56
CA PRO A 278 3.10 -12.91 -4.58
C PRO A 278 1.77 -12.25 -4.99
N TYR A 279 1.11 -12.79 -6.02
CA TYR A 279 -0.04 -12.17 -6.70
C TYR A 279 -1.37 -12.89 -6.44
N MET A 280 -2.44 -12.22 -6.87
CA MET A 280 -3.86 -12.55 -6.62
C MET A 280 -4.28 -12.22 -5.19
N HIS A 281 -5.59 -12.32 -4.92
CA HIS A 281 -6.16 -11.97 -3.61
C HIS A 281 -5.67 -12.88 -2.48
N ASP A 282 -5.20 -14.08 -2.80
CA ASP A 282 -4.74 -15.11 -1.86
C ASP A 282 -3.26 -15.47 -2.06
N GLY A 283 -2.52 -14.69 -2.85
CA GLY A 283 -1.07 -14.85 -2.98
C GLY A 283 -0.59 -16.15 -3.61
N ARG A 284 -1.47 -16.94 -4.25
CA ARG A 284 -1.10 -18.27 -4.76
C ARG A 284 -0.12 -18.26 -5.94
N PHE A 285 0.05 -17.11 -6.62
CA PHE A 285 0.93 -17.00 -7.80
C PHE A 285 2.21 -16.25 -7.46
N LEU A 286 3.36 -16.92 -7.57
CA LEU A 286 4.66 -16.33 -7.20
C LEU A 286 5.25 -15.40 -8.27
N THR A 287 4.86 -15.55 -9.53
CA THR A 287 5.43 -14.79 -10.65
C THR A 287 4.34 -14.21 -11.56
N LEU A 288 4.64 -13.08 -12.22
CA LEU A 288 3.77 -12.53 -13.25
C LEU A 288 3.58 -13.51 -14.41
N ASP A 289 4.55 -14.38 -14.66
CA ASP A 289 4.44 -15.42 -15.68
C ASP A 289 3.24 -16.35 -15.44
N VAL A 290 2.99 -16.73 -14.17
CA VAL A 290 1.84 -17.56 -13.78
C VAL A 290 0.54 -16.76 -13.85
N VAL A 291 0.56 -15.48 -13.47
CA VAL A 291 -0.60 -14.57 -13.61
C VAL A 291 -1.02 -14.45 -15.08
N LEU A 292 -0.07 -14.25 -15.99
CA LEU A 292 -0.35 -14.15 -17.41
C LEU A 292 -0.83 -15.49 -17.99
N ALA A 293 -0.27 -16.62 -17.54
CA ALA A 293 -0.75 -17.95 -17.92
C ALA A 293 -2.21 -18.18 -17.47
N HIS A 294 -2.57 -17.71 -16.28
CA HIS A 294 -3.96 -17.76 -15.80
C HIS A 294 -4.90 -17.06 -16.77
N TYR A 295 -4.62 -15.80 -17.09
CA TYR A 295 -5.47 -15.02 -17.99
C TYR A 295 -5.45 -15.55 -19.44
N ASP A 296 -4.37 -16.18 -19.89
CA ASP A 296 -4.24 -16.72 -21.25
C ASP A 296 -5.05 -18.01 -21.46
N HIS A 297 -5.03 -18.96 -20.51
CA HIS A 297 -5.64 -20.28 -20.72
C HIS A 297 -6.16 -21.02 -19.47
N GLN A 298 -6.14 -20.42 -18.27
CA GLN A 298 -6.63 -21.07 -17.03
C GLN A 298 -7.85 -20.37 -16.41
N VAL A 299 -8.41 -19.37 -17.10
CA VAL A 299 -9.68 -18.75 -16.73
C VAL A 299 -10.77 -19.81 -16.71
N ALA A 300 -11.37 -20.04 -15.54
CA ALA A 300 -12.50 -20.94 -15.38
C ALA A 300 -13.82 -20.28 -15.81
N ASP A 301 -14.68 -21.08 -16.45
CA ASP A 301 -16.04 -20.67 -16.83
C ASP A 301 -16.96 -20.66 -15.61
N LEU A 302 -17.01 -19.51 -14.91
CA LEU A 302 -17.85 -19.32 -13.73
C LEU A 302 -19.12 -18.53 -14.10
N PRO A 303 -20.28 -18.79 -13.45
CA PRO A 303 -21.55 -18.15 -13.82
C PRO A 303 -21.57 -16.62 -13.82
N ASN A 304 -20.67 -16.00 -13.06
CA ASN A 304 -20.54 -14.54 -12.94
C ASN A 304 -19.15 -14.04 -13.36
N LEU A 305 -18.46 -14.81 -14.22
CA LEU A 305 -17.21 -14.42 -14.86
C LEU A 305 -17.35 -13.06 -15.55
N ASP A 306 -16.29 -12.25 -15.50
CA ASP A 306 -16.30 -10.96 -16.18
C ASP A 306 -16.53 -11.14 -17.69
N PRO A 307 -17.51 -10.45 -18.31
CA PRO A 307 -17.83 -10.63 -19.72
C PRO A 307 -16.63 -10.40 -20.64
N PHE A 308 -15.66 -9.55 -20.27
CA PHE A 308 -14.48 -9.30 -21.10
C PHE A 308 -13.64 -10.57 -21.30
N LEU A 309 -13.67 -11.52 -20.36
CA LEU A 309 -12.96 -12.80 -20.42
C LEU A 309 -13.70 -13.86 -21.25
N THR A 310 -14.84 -13.52 -21.85
CA THR A 310 -15.67 -14.42 -22.67
C THR A 310 -15.85 -13.95 -24.13
N GLN A 311 -15.32 -12.76 -24.47
CA GLN A 311 -15.62 -12.08 -25.75
C GLN A 311 -14.79 -12.54 -26.96
N ARG A 312 -13.67 -13.24 -26.73
CA ARG A 312 -12.76 -13.72 -27.79
C ARG A 312 -13.07 -15.19 -28.11
N PRO A 313 -12.57 -15.78 -29.21
CA PRO A 313 -12.75 -17.23 -29.44
C PRO A 313 -12.04 -18.01 -28.34
N GLY A 314 -12.79 -18.41 -27.30
CA GLY A 314 -12.27 -19.05 -26.09
C GLY A 314 -12.35 -18.14 -24.85
N LEU A 315 -12.05 -18.73 -23.69
CA LEU A 315 -11.99 -18.00 -22.42
C LEU A 315 -10.63 -17.35 -22.23
N GLY A 316 -10.62 -16.16 -21.62
CA GLY A 316 -9.40 -15.44 -21.28
C GLY A 316 -8.91 -14.46 -22.34
N ILE A 317 -7.62 -14.15 -22.27
CA ILE A 317 -6.91 -13.10 -23.01
C ILE A 317 -5.67 -13.74 -23.63
N SER A 318 -5.78 -14.17 -24.89
CA SER A 318 -4.65 -14.82 -25.57
C SER A 318 -3.46 -13.88 -25.75
N LEU A 319 -2.26 -14.38 -25.42
CA LEU A 319 -0.99 -13.68 -25.56
C LEU A 319 0.03 -14.52 -26.34
N SER A 320 0.52 -14.01 -27.47
CA SER A 320 1.67 -14.61 -28.15
C SER A 320 2.96 -14.42 -27.34
N PRO A 321 4.02 -15.21 -27.58
CA PRO A 321 5.30 -15.03 -26.90
C PRO A 321 5.89 -13.61 -27.05
N SER A 322 5.75 -12.98 -28.22
CA SER A 322 6.25 -11.62 -28.46
C SER A 322 5.39 -10.57 -27.76
N GLU A 323 4.06 -10.72 -27.80
CA GLU A 323 3.13 -9.83 -27.08
C GLU A 323 3.40 -9.86 -25.58
N ARG A 324 3.62 -11.06 -25.04
CA ARG A 324 3.94 -11.29 -23.63
C ARG A 324 5.26 -10.63 -23.24
N GLN A 325 6.30 -10.77 -24.05
CA GLN A 325 7.59 -10.13 -23.80
C GLN A 325 7.47 -8.60 -23.78
N ALA A 326 6.80 -8.04 -24.78
CA ALA A 326 6.55 -6.60 -24.88
C ALA A 326 5.71 -6.09 -23.70
N LEU A 327 4.64 -6.81 -23.34
CA LEU A 327 3.79 -6.48 -22.19
C LEU A 327 4.58 -6.47 -20.88
N LEU A 328 5.42 -7.47 -20.62
CA LEU A 328 6.26 -7.50 -19.42
C LEU A 328 7.28 -6.34 -19.40
N ALA A 329 7.86 -6.00 -20.55
CA ALA A 329 8.74 -4.84 -20.67
C ALA A 329 7.99 -3.54 -20.30
N PHE A 330 6.76 -3.37 -20.80
CA PHE A 330 5.91 -2.23 -20.44
C PHE A 330 5.51 -2.23 -18.96
N LEU A 331 5.04 -3.34 -18.40
CA LEU A 331 4.67 -3.43 -16.98
C LEU A 331 5.84 -3.09 -16.05
N ASN A 332 7.08 -3.42 -16.46
CA ASN A 332 8.26 -3.05 -15.71
C ASN A 332 8.49 -1.53 -15.62
N THR A 333 7.93 -0.75 -16.56
CA THR A 333 7.98 0.72 -16.52
C THR A 333 7.09 1.33 -15.43
N LEU A 334 6.21 0.54 -14.81
CA LEU A 334 5.26 0.96 -13.77
C LEU A 334 5.83 0.88 -12.35
N ASN A 335 7.09 0.47 -12.21
CA ASN A 335 7.79 0.37 -10.93
C ASN A 335 8.44 1.71 -10.56
N ASP A 336 8.21 2.15 -9.35
CA ASP A 336 8.65 3.43 -8.78
C ASP A 336 9.66 3.17 -7.65
N GLU A 337 10.94 3.19 -8.01
CA GLU A 337 12.04 2.98 -7.05
C GLU A 337 12.13 4.09 -6.00
N LYS A 338 11.63 5.30 -6.30
CA LYS A 338 11.63 6.40 -5.31
C LYS A 338 10.58 6.16 -4.25
N PHE A 339 9.42 5.61 -4.59
CA PHE A 339 8.37 5.28 -3.64
C PHE A 339 8.83 4.28 -2.56
N ILE A 340 9.42 3.17 -2.98
CA ILE A 340 9.87 2.10 -2.05
C ILE A 340 11.10 2.50 -1.20
N ASN A 341 11.80 3.58 -1.58
CA ASN A 341 12.96 4.11 -0.86
C ASN A 341 12.71 5.51 -0.28
N ASN A 342 11.45 5.98 -0.25
CA ASN A 342 11.13 7.33 0.21
C ASN A 342 11.38 7.47 1.72
N PRO A 343 12.36 8.29 2.17
CA PRO A 343 12.68 8.43 3.59
C PRO A 343 11.53 9.04 4.40
N LEU A 344 10.59 9.76 3.76
CA LEU A 344 9.40 10.27 4.46
C LEU A 344 8.46 9.18 4.90
N LEU A 345 8.43 8.04 4.19
CA LEU A 345 7.50 6.96 4.48
C LEU A 345 8.10 5.87 5.37
N ALA A 346 9.40 5.93 5.64
CA ALA A 346 10.12 4.92 6.42
C ALA A 346 9.73 4.92 7.90
N GLU A 347 9.92 3.77 8.54
CA GLU A 347 9.89 3.64 10.00
C GLU A 347 10.98 4.52 10.63
N GLN A 348 10.65 5.21 11.74
CA GLN A 348 11.52 6.19 12.41
C GLN A 348 12.24 5.63 13.62
#